data_AF-A0A8B6CZB9-F1
#
_entry.id   AF-A0A8B6CZB9-F1
#
_cell.length_a   1.000
_cell.length_b   1.000
_cell.length_c   1.000
_cell.angle_alpha   90.00
_cell.angle_beta   90.00
_cell.angle_gamma   90.00
#
_symmetry.space_group_name_H-M   'P 1'
#
loop_
_entity.id
_entity.type
_entity.pdbx_description
1 polymer ?
#
loop_
_entity_poly.entity_id
_entity_poly.type
_entity_poly.pdbx_seq_one_letter_code
_entity_poly.pdbx_strand_id
1 'polypeptide(L)'
;MAVVRVDDEIETSFIGVAGRSSRVRWRWRWRWRRGGGGDGYKRKRIECLIKTMDEFYLFVNSGDSLQLFPQNRGGQFRIRLPRSHLMKGTWECALLEMTFVPAFETSTQRMYVCCDLVRDESYVRDTYLPLLQSVAIRKEETTEIIFERPLYLASRGGETEILEITLRDDRLRVCRCKDDHVFCLLHFRQKL
;
A
#
# COMPACT_ATOMS: atom_id res chain seq x y z
N MET A 1 -13.71 16.70 -14.92
CA MET A 1 -14.37 15.45 -15.34
C MET A 1 -13.26 14.54 -15.85
N ALA A 2 -12.85 13.55 -15.08
CA ALA A 2 -11.84 12.58 -15.53
C ALA A 2 -12.58 11.42 -16.20
N VAL A 3 -12.36 11.24 -17.49
CA VAL A 3 -12.92 10.11 -18.25
C VAL A 3 -11.81 9.08 -18.38
N VAL A 4 -11.96 7.95 -17.69
CA VAL A 4 -11.12 6.77 -17.92
C VAL A 4 -11.87 5.88 -18.91
N ARG A 5 -11.28 5.66 -20.09
CA ARG A 5 -11.78 4.62 -21.00
C ARG A 5 -11.33 3.27 -20.47
N VAL A 6 -12.28 2.37 -20.32
CA VAL A 6 -12.09 0.99 -19.89
C VAL A 6 -12.40 0.14 -21.10
N ASP A 7 -11.41 -0.61 -21.59
CA ASP A 7 -11.65 -1.67 -22.56
C ASP A 7 -12.39 -2.84 -21.90
N ASP A 8 -13.30 -3.43 -22.66
CA ASP A 8 -14.53 -4.09 -22.24
C ASP A 8 -14.45 -5.23 -21.19
N GLU A 9 -15.60 -5.37 -20.50
CA GLU A 9 -16.10 -6.50 -19.69
C GLU A 9 -16.02 -6.48 -18.14
N ILE A 10 -15.95 -5.32 -17.48
CA ILE A 10 -16.47 -5.17 -16.11
C ILE A 10 -17.16 -3.81 -15.97
N GLU A 11 -18.47 -3.79 -15.70
CA GLU A 11 -19.18 -2.59 -15.25
C GLU A 11 -18.62 -2.13 -13.89
N THR A 12 -17.69 -1.19 -13.91
CA THR A 12 -17.34 -0.36 -12.76
C THR A 12 -18.29 0.85 -12.74
N SER A 13 -19.42 0.71 -12.04
CA SER A 13 -20.30 1.86 -11.82
C SER A 13 -19.69 2.81 -10.79
N PHE A 14 -19.26 3.98 -11.24
CA PHE A 14 -18.92 5.12 -10.39
C PHE A 14 -20.21 5.88 -10.02
N ILE A 15 -20.44 6.11 -8.72
CA ILE A 15 -21.43 7.08 -8.27
C ILE A 15 -20.73 8.04 -7.31
N GLY A 16 -20.43 9.25 -7.80
CA GLY A 16 -19.86 10.32 -6.99
C GLY A 16 -19.90 11.65 -7.74
N VAL A 17 -20.60 12.63 -7.18
CA VAL A 17 -20.63 14.01 -7.67
C VAL A 17 -19.52 14.79 -6.96
N ALA A 18 -18.55 15.30 -7.72
CA ALA A 18 -17.47 16.12 -7.18
C ALA A 18 -17.97 17.56 -6.97
N GLY A 19 -18.27 17.92 -5.71
CA GLY A 19 -18.51 19.29 -5.27
C GLY A 19 -17.27 19.87 -4.57
N ARG A 20 -16.93 21.13 -4.88
CA ARG A 20 -15.71 21.85 -4.46
C ARG A 20 -15.51 22.07 -2.93
N SER A 21 -16.27 21.43 -2.04
CA SER A 21 -16.29 21.83 -0.62
C SER A 21 -16.59 20.73 0.41
N SER A 22 -16.51 19.44 0.10
CA SER A 22 -16.87 18.44 1.11
C SER A 22 -15.97 17.22 1.08
N ARG A 23 -15.50 16.80 2.26
CA ARG A 23 -14.85 15.51 2.55
C ARG A 23 -15.52 14.41 1.73
N VAL A 24 -14.85 13.98 0.66
CA VAL A 24 -15.35 12.87 -0.14
C VAL A 24 -15.03 11.59 0.61
N ARG A 25 -16.08 10.93 1.12
CA ARG A 25 -15.95 9.59 1.70
C ARG A 25 -16.01 8.58 0.57
N TRP A 26 -14.86 8.18 0.06
CA TRP A 26 -14.76 7.11 -0.92
C TRP A 26 -15.11 5.80 -0.23
N ARG A 27 -16.12 5.09 -0.73
CA ARG A 27 -16.50 3.77 -0.24
C ARG A 27 -16.43 2.80 -1.41
N TRP A 28 -15.32 2.09 -1.51
CA TRP A 28 -15.15 1.03 -2.50
C TRP A 28 -15.99 -0.18 -2.09
N ARG A 29 -16.92 -0.61 -2.94
CA ARG A 29 -17.72 -1.81 -2.72
C ARG A 29 -17.32 -2.85 -3.75
N TRP A 30 -16.41 -3.74 -3.37
CA TRP A 30 -16.04 -4.88 -4.20
C TRP A 30 -17.17 -5.92 -4.12
N ARG A 31 -17.91 -6.12 -5.23
CA ARG A 31 -18.94 -7.17 -5.31
C ARG A 31 -18.32 -8.41 -5.96
N TRP A 32 -18.00 -9.40 -5.15
CA TRP A 32 -17.57 -10.71 -5.63
C TRP A 32 -18.76 -11.42 -6.30
N ARG A 33 -18.65 -11.79 -7.58
CA ARG A 33 -19.50 -12.85 -8.15
C ARG A 33 -18.82 -14.18 -7.83
N ARG A 34 -19.47 -15.02 -7.03
CA ARG A 34 -19.11 -16.44 -6.88
C ARG A 34 -19.36 -17.13 -8.23
N GLY A 35 -18.34 -17.23 -9.06
CA GLY A 35 -18.28 -18.20 -10.15
C GLY A 35 -17.56 -19.44 -9.62
N GLY A 36 -18.23 -20.59 -9.62
CA GLY A 36 -17.64 -21.85 -9.22
C GLY A 36 -16.63 -22.36 -10.24
N GLY A 37 -15.59 -23.03 -9.73
CA GLY A 37 -14.70 -23.90 -10.51
C GLY A 37 -13.37 -23.28 -10.92
N GLY A 38 -12.32 -23.60 -10.15
CA GLY A 38 -10.92 -23.42 -10.54
C GLY A 38 -10.19 -22.33 -9.75
N ASP A 39 -9.38 -22.75 -8.77
CA ASP A 39 -8.41 -21.89 -8.08
C ASP A 39 -7.36 -21.36 -9.07
N GLY A 40 -7.66 -20.22 -9.67
CA GLY A 40 -6.75 -19.43 -10.47
C GLY A 40 -6.89 -17.98 -10.04
N TYR A 41 -6.01 -17.52 -9.15
CA TYR A 41 -5.87 -16.11 -8.78
C TYR A 41 -5.38 -15.30 -10.00
N LYS A 42 -6.30 -14.98 -10.92
CA LYS A 42 -6.07 -14.00 -11.99
C LYS A 42 -6.77 -12.71 -11.63
N ARG A 43 -6.18 -11.92 -10.72
CA ARG A 43 -6.54 -10.51 -10.58
C ARG A 43 -5.84 -9.73 -11.67
N LYS A 44 -6.61 -9.31 -12.68
CA LYS A 44 -6.16 -8.37 -13.70
C LYS A 44 -5.79 -7.04 -13.04
N ARG A 45 -4.65 -6.54 -13.49
CA ARG A 45 -3.88 -5.35 -13.07
C ARG A 45 -4.77 -4.10 -13.01
N ILE A 46 -4.90 -3.49 -11.84
CA ILE A 46 -5.52 -2.17 -11.66
C ILE A 46 -4.40 -1.20 -11.25
N GLU A 47 -3.74 -0.59 -12.24
CA GLU A 47 -2.88 0.57 -12.03
C GLU A 47 -3.77 1.81 -11.98
N CYS A 48 -4.40 2.08 -10.83
CA CYS A 48 -5.20 3.29 -10.66
C CYS A 48 -4.34 4.37 -9.98
N LEU A 49 -3.47 5.02 -10.76
CA LEU A 49 -2.80 6.25 -10.32
C LEU A 49 -3.82 7.40 -10.46
N ILE A 50 -4.46 7.78 -9.35
CA ILE A 50 -5.22 9.03 -9.28
C ILE A 50 -4.23 10.14 -8.92
N LYS A 51 -3.96 11.05 -9.86
CA LYS A 51 -3.01 12.16 -9.68
C LYS A 51 -3.76 13.50 -9.78
N THR A 52 -3.66 14.32 -8.75
CA THR A 52 -3.80 15.78 -8.88
C THR A 52 -2.38 16.38 -8.90
N MET A 53 -2.19 17.66 -9.23
CA MET A 53 -0.82 18.19 -9.40
C MET A 53 0.05 18.04 -8.13
N ASP A 54 -0.58 17.93 -6.95
CA ASP A 54 0.08 17.98 -5.65
C ASP A 54 -0.12 16.71 -4.78
N GLU A 55 -0.80 15.67 -5.28
CA GLU A 55 -0.93 14.38 -4.58
C GLU A 55 -1.16 13.20 -5.52
N PHE A 56 -0.79 12.00 -5.08
CA PHE A 56 -1.05 10.75 -5.80
C PHE A 56 -1.15 9.55 -4.86
N TYR A 57 -1.80 8.50 -5.35
CA TYR A 57 -2.03 7.25 -4.63
C TYR A 57 -1.29 6.11 -5.31
N LEU A 58 -0.64 5.25 -4.52
CA LEU A 58 0.00 4.03 -5.00
C LEU A 58 -0.68 2.81 -4.41
N PHE A 59 -1.27 2.00 -5.29
CA PHE A 59 -1.81 0.67 -4.98
C PHE A 59 -0.71 -0.34 -5.29
N VAL A 60 -0.22 -1.02 -4.26
CA VAL A 60 0.94 -1.90 -4.39
C VAL A 60 0.68 -3.28 -3.80
N ASN A 61 1.18 -4.30 -4.47
CA ASN A 61 1.14 -5.69 -4.04
C ASN A 61 2.55 -6.29 -3.97
N SER A 62 2.83 -7.17 -3.00
CA SER A 62 4.10 -7.87 -2.91
C SER A 62 4.44 -8.73 -4.14
N GLY A 63 3.43 -9.19 -4.87
CA GLY A 63 3.57 -9.88 -6.15
C GLY A 63 3.82 -8.97 -7.36
N ASP A 64 3.72 -7.65 -7.20
CA ASP A 64 4.06 -6.72 -8.27
C ASP A 64 5.57 -6.78 -8.55
N SER A 65 5.93 -6.62 -9.82
CA SER A 65 7.33 -6.65 -10.26
C SER A 65 8.09 -7.95 -9.96
N LEU A 66 7.42 -9.09 -9.70
CA LEU A 66 8.08 -10.39 -9.49
C LEU A 66 9.02 -10.82 -10.63
N GLN A 67 8.76 -10.37 -11.86
CA GLN A 67 9.65 -10.59 -13.01
C GLN A 67 11.00 -9.88 -12.88
N LEU A 68 11.03 -8.75 -12.15
CA LEU A 68 12.22 -7.95 -11.90
C LEU A 68 12.85 -8.26 -10.52
N PHE A 69 12.01 -8.61 -9.55
CA PHE A 69 12.40 -8.91 -8.16
C PHE A 69 11.82 -10.28 -7.74
N PRO A 70 12.37 -11.40 -8.25
CA PRO A 70 11.86 -12.75 -7.97
C PRO A 70 11.97 -13.17 -6.50
N GLN A 71 12.79 -12.45 -5.72
CA GLN A 71 12.96 -12.63 -4.29
C GLN A 71 11.89 -11.93 -3.44
N ASN A 72 10.95 -11.18 -4.03
CA ASN A 72 9.87 -10.54 -3.27
C ASN A 72 9.09 -11.58 -2.46
N ARG A 73 8.77 -11.22 -1.22
CA ARG A 73 7.96 -11.99 -0.27
C ARG A 73 6.97 -11.05 0.41
N GLY A 74 5.95 -11.59 1.08
CA GLY A 74 4.97 -10.74 1.77
C GLY A 74 5.61 -9.82 2.81
N GLY A 75 6.64 -10.31 3.50
CA GLY A 75 7.37 -9.54 4.50
C GLY A 75 8.34 -8.49 3.96
N GLN A 76 8.79 -8.62 2.70
CA GLN A 76 9.74 -7.68 2.10
C GLN A 76 9.63 -7.75 0.59
N PHE A 77 9.31 -6.61 -0.04
CA PHE A 77 9.14 -6.56 -1.47
C PHE A 77 9.51 -5.20 -2.05
N ARG A 78 10.00 -5.24 -3.29
CA ARG A 78 10.37 -4.07 -4.10
C ARG A 78 9.47 -3.99 -5.32
N ILE A 79 9.07 -2.78 -5.69
CA ILE A 79 8.18 -2.55 -6.82
C ILE A 79 8.78 -1.48 -7.71
N ARG A 80 8.84 -1.75 -9.01
CA ARG A 80 9.16 -0.75 -10.01
C ARG A 80 7.90 0.05 -10.31
N LEU A 81 7.95 1.35 -10.08
CA LEU A 81 6.86 2.26 -10.41
C LEU A 81 6.72 2.35 -11.95
N PRO A 82 5.49 2.42 -12.50
CA PRO A 82 5.27 2.48 -13.94
C PRO A 82 5.92 3.71 -14.60
N ARG A 83 6.09 4.77 -13.81
CA ARG A 83 6.79 5.99 -14.19
C ARG A 83 7.64 6.43 -13.03
N SER A 84 8.77 7.04 -13.38
CA SER A 84 9.58 7.72 -12.40
C SER A 84 8.81 8.94 -11.84
N HIS A 85 8.73 9.04 -10.52
CA HIS A 85 8.04 10.14 -9.86
C HIS A 85 9.05 11.16 -9.35
N LEU A 86 9.04 12.34 -9.97
CA LEU A 86 9.85 13.47 -9.55
C LEU A 86 9.15 14.23 -8.42
N MET A 87 9.54 13.95 -7.19
CA MET A 87 9.04 14.58 -5.97
C MET A 87 9.85 15.85 -5.67
N LYS A 88 9.51 16.96 -6.35
CA LYS A 88 10.09 18.30 -6.08
C LYS A 88 9.46 18.93 -4.85
N GLY A 89 10.27 19.51 -3.97
CA GLY A 89 9.81 20.19 -2.75
C GLY A 89 9.65 19.23 -1.57
N THR A 90 8.79 19.60 -0.62
CA THR A 90 8.53 18.81 0.59
C THR A 90 7.34 17.90 0.35
N TRP A 91 7.58 16.60 0.31
CA TRP A 91 6.55 15.59 0.17
C TRP A 91 6.32 14.87 1.50
N GLU A 92 5.10 14.41 1.72
CA GLU A 92 4.73 13.54 2.81
C GLU A 92 4.10 12.26 2.24
N CYS A 93 4.30 11.13 2.91
CA CYS A 93 3.69 9.86 2.56
C CYS A 93 2.99 9.23 3.77
N ALA A 94 1.92 8.49 3.53
CA ALA A 94 1.18 7.78 4.55
C ALA A 94 0.63 6.43 4.04
N LEU A 95 0.51 5.45 4.94
CA LEU A 95 -0.20 4.20 4.68
C LEU A 95 -1.69 4.38 5.00
N LEU A 96 -2.55 4.21 3.99
CA LEU A 96 -4.00 4.36 4.12
C LEU A 96 -4.71 3.04 4.37
N GLU A 97 -4.32 1.99 3.65
CA GLU A 97 -4.91 0.67 3.76
C GLU A 97 -3.83 -0.41 3.65
N MET A 98 -4.04 -1.53 4.34
CA MET A 98 -3.18 -2.70 4.26
C MET A 98 -4.01 -3.98 4.38
N THR A 99 -3.69 -4.97 3.55
CA THR A 99 -4.26 -6.33 3.66
C THR A 99 -3.13 -7.35 3.65
N PHE A 100 -3.17 -8.30 4.58
CA PHE A 100 -2.21 -9.39 4.66
C PHE A 100 -2.76 -10.60 5.43
N VAL A 101 -2.17 -11.77 5.21
CA VAL A 101 -2.43 -12.98 6.00
C VAL A 101 -1.26 -13.23 6.97
N PRO A 102 -1.46 -13.06 8.30
CA PRO A 102 -0.39 -13.25 9.27
C PRO A 102 0.10 -14.71 9.30
N ALA A 103 1.42 -14.90 9.35
CA ALA A 103 2.05 -16.18 9.72
C ALA A 103 3.01 -16.00 10.91
N PHE A 104 2.66 -15.11 11.83
CA PHE A 104 3.50 -14.74 12.97
C PHE A 104 3.49 -15.80 14.08
N GLU A 105 4.54 -15.76 14.90
CA GLU A 105 4.59 -16.49 16.16
C GLU A 105 3.45 -16.01 17.08
N THR A 106 2.92 -16.90 17.93
CA THR A 106 1.75 -16.63 18.77
C THR A 106 1.96 -15.48 19.78
N SER A 107 3.22 -15.09 20.02
CA SER A 107 3.62 -14.00 20.91
C SER A 107 3.66 -12.63 20.23
N THR A 108 3.74 -12.54 18.90
CA THR A 108 3.89 -11.26 18.21
C THR A 108 2.60 -10.44 18.31
N GLN A 109 2.69 -9.29 18.98
CA GLN A 109 1.55 -8.38 19.21
C GLN A 109 1.55 -7.17 18.26
N ARG A 110 2.71 -6.85 17.66
CA ARG A 110 2.89 -5.64 16.86
C ARG A 110 3.74 -5.95 15.63
N MET A 111 3.38 -5.29 14.54
CA MET A 111 4.12 -5.25 13.30
C MET A 111 4.50 -3.80 12.99
N TYR A 112 5.68 -3.63 12.40
CA TYR A 112 6.20 -2.35 11.93
C TYR A 112 6.23 -2.37 10.41
N VAL A 113 5.47 -1.49 9.78
CA VAL A 113 5.48 -1.29 8.32
C VAL A 113 6.52 -0.22 8.01
N CYS A 114 7.55 -0.59 7.28
CA CYS A 114 8.65 0.29 6.89
C CYS A 114 8.57 0.57 5.39
N CYS A 115 8.99 1.77 4.97
CA CYS A 115 9.00 2.20 3.59
C CYS A 115 10.28 3.01 3.34
N ASP A 116 11.08 2.64 2.35
CA ASP A 116 12.37 3.29 2.04
C ASP A 116 12.24 4.75 1.60
N LEU A 117 11.05 5.17 1.18
CA LEU A 117 10.75 6.56 0.84
C LEU A 117 10.51 7.45 2.06
N VAL A 118 10.38 6.89 3.27
CA VAL A 118 10.33 7.72 4.48
C VAL A 118 11.72 8.35 4.70
N ARG A 119 11.76 9.68 4.84
CA ARG A 119 12.99 10.46 5.02
C ARG A 119 13.57 10.28 6.41
N ASP A 120 12.72 10.42 7.42
CA ASP A 120 13.12 10.45 8.81
C ASP A 120 12.96 9.08 9.44
N GLU A 121 14.00 8.61 10.14
CA GLU A 121 13.93 7.33 10.82
C GLU A 121 13.31 7.49 12.22
N SER A 122 12.47 6.54 12.60
CA SER A 122 11.89 6.44 13.94
C SER A 122 12.69 5.47 14.80
N TYR A 123 12.90 5.83 16.07
CA TYR A 123 13.54 4.95 17.04
C TYR A 123 12.59 3.84 17.50
N VAL A 124 12.98 2.58 17.29
CA VAL A 124 12.22 1.39 17.68
C VAL A 124 13.19 0.36 18.24
N ARG A 125 13.04 -0.02 19.51
CA ARG A 125 13.84 -1.07 20.18
C ARG A 125 15.35 -0.96 19.90
N ASP A 126 15.91 0.20 20.22
CA ASP A 126 17.37 0.44 20.14
C ASP A 126 17.96 0.49 18.74
N THR A 127 17.11 0.69 17.73
CA THR A 127 17.55 0.98 16.37
C THR A 127 16.65 2.02 15.72
N TYR A 128 17.08 2.52 14.56
CA TYR A 128 16.36 3.48 13.75
C TYR A 128 15.83 2.77 12.50
N LEU A 129 14.54 2.99 12.19
CA LEU A 129 13.87 2.38 11.05
C LEU A 129 13.09 3.45 10.26
N PRO A 130 12.98 3.33 8.92
CA PRO A 130 12.12 4.19 8.12
C PRO A 130 10.65 3.74 8.27
N LEU A 131 10.14 3.89 9.50
CA LEU A 131 8.85 3.40 9.94
C LEU A 131 7.73 4.25 9.36
N LEU A 132 6.87 3.63 8.54
CA LEU A 132 5.67 4.27 8.01
C LEU A 132 4.49 4.17 8.98
N GLN A 133 4.33 2.99 9.61
CA GLN A 133 3.23 2.77 10.55
C GLN A 133 3.49 1.59 11.49
N SER A 134 2.99 1.66 12.72
CA SER A 134 2.92 0.50 13.62
C SER A 134 1.51 -0.07 13.68
N VAL A 135 1.39 -1.38 13.58
CA VAL A 135 0.13 -2.11 13.46
C VAL A 135 0.02 -3.11 14.60
N ALA A 136 -1.07 -3.04 15.37
CA ALA A 136 -1.41 -4.09 16.32
C ALA A 136 -1.94 -5.31 15.55
N ILE A 137 -1.34 -6.48 15.78
CA ILE A 137 -1.73 -7.72 15.10
C ILE A 137 -2.89 -8.34 15.87
N ARG A 138 -3.94 -8.73 15.15
CA ARG A 138 -5.01 -9.61 15.65
C ARG A 138 -4.83 -10.98 15.03
N LYS A 139 -5.16 -12.04 15.77
CA LYS A 139 -5.08 -13.43 15.29
C LYS A 139 -6.29 -13.74 14.40
N GLU A 140 -6.35 -13.09 13.24
CA GLU A 140 -7.40 -13.26 12.24
C GLU A 140 -6.82 -13.95 11.00
N GLU A 141 -7.66 -14.69 10.26
CA GLU A 141 -7.23 -15.42 9.05
C GLU A 141 -6.83 -14.50 7.90
N THR A 142 -7.38 -13.29 7.84
CA THR A 142 -6.99 -12.24 6.90
C THR A 142 -7.20 -10.93 7.61
N THR A 143 -6.14 -10.12 7.71
CA THR A 143 -6.19 -8.83 8.35
C THR A 143 -6.33 -7.75 7.29
N GLU A 144 -7.49 -7.09 7.24
CA GLU A 144 -7.72 -5.88 6.44
C GLU A 144 -7.79 -4.67 7.38
N ILE A 145 -6.93 -3.69 7.15
CA ILE A 145 -6.80 -2.50 7.99
C ILE A 145 -6.98 -1.27 7.14
N ILE A 146 -7.89 -0.39 7.57
CA ILE A 146 -8.06 0.96 7.04
C ILE A 146 -7.65 1.93 8.13
N PHE A 147 -6.66 2.77 7.86
CA PHE A 147 -6.15 3.75 8.81
C PHE A 147 -7.00 5.03 8.75
N GLU A 148 -7.91 5.20 9.71
CA GLU A 148 -8.76 6.40 9.78
C GLU A 148 -7.96 7.69 10.04
N ARG A 149 -6.80 7.55 10.69
CA ARG A 149 -5.86 8.65 10.99
C ARG A 149 -4.47 8.22 10.52
N PRO A 150 -4.23 8.24 9.20
CA PRO A 150 -2.95 7.83 8.64
C PRO A 150 -1.87 8.82 9.04
N LEU A 151 -0.69 8.31 9.40
CA LEU A 151 0.45 9.13 9.80
C LEU A 151 1.19 9.59 8.55
N TYR A 152 1.21 10.90 8.32
CA TYR A 152 1.98 11.50 7.23
C TYR A 152 3.39 11.80 7.71
N LEU A 153 4.37 11.20 7.03
CA LEU A 153 5.79 11.37 7.32
C LEU A 153 6.50 11.99 6.13
N ALA A 154 7.54 12.77 6.39
CA ALA A 154 8.34 13.38 5.33
C ALA A 154 8.88 12.28 4.40
N SER A 155 8.69 12.47 3.10
CA SER A 155 9.20 11.58 2.06
C SER A 155 10.58 12.06 1.59
N ARG A 156 11.41 11.13 1.14
CA ARG A 156 12.61 11.42 0.37
C ARG A 156 12.17 12.15 -0.90
N GLY A 157 12.81 13.29 -1.17
CA GLY A 157 12.58 14.03 -2.40
C GLY A 157 13.37 13.44 -3.56
N GLY A 158 13.24 14.04 -4.73
CA GLY A 158 13.98 13.62 -5.92
C GLY A 158 13.21 12.62 -6.77
N GLU A 159 13.96 11.88 -7.58
CA GLU A 159 13.40 10.95 -8.55
C GLU A 159 13.35 9.53 -7.95
N THR A 160 12.18 8.90 -8.00
CA THR A 160 11.98 7.55 -7.46
C THR A 160 11.35 6.64 -8.51
N GLU A 161 12.06 5.56 -8.83
CA GLU A 161 11.56 4.49 -9.70
C GLU A 161 11.23 3.20 -8.95
N ILE A 162 11.85 3.00 -7.78
CA ILE A 162 11.69 1.78 -6.98
C ILE A 162 11.22 2.17 -5.60
N LEU A 163 10.20 1.46 -5.13
CA LEU A 163 9.68 1.53 -3.77
C LEU A 163 9.97 0.20 -3.08
N GLU A 164 10.48 0.24 -1.85
CA GLU A 164 10.66 -0.93 -1.00
C GLU A 164 9.78 -0.85 0.25
N ILE A 165 9.01 -1.90 0.49
CA ILE A 165 8.21 -2.07 1.71
C ILE A 165 8.75 -3.28 2.47
N THR A 166 8.97 -3.09 3.78
CA THR A 166 9.37 -4.17 4.69
C THR A 166 8.43 -4.20 5.89
N LEU A 167 7.94 -5.38 6.22
CA LEU A 167 7.16 -5.67 7.41
C LEU A 167 8.08 -6.32 8.45
N ARG A 168 8.13 -5.78 9.67
CA ARG A 168 8.95 -6.31 10.75
C ARG A 168 8.12 -6.69 11.97
N ASP A 169 8.48 -7.80 12.61
CA ASP A 169 7.85 -8.26 13.85
C ASP A 169 8.32 -7.45 15.06
N ASP A 170 7.84 -7.83 16.24
CA ASP A 170 8.25 -7.23 17.51
C ASP A 170 9.75 -7.35 17.75
N ARG A 171 10.41 -8.41 17.25
CA ARG A 171 11.86 -8.63 17.32
C ARG A 171 12.63 -7.99 16.16
N LEU A 172 11.98 -7.13 15.38
CA LEU A 172 12.52 -6.46 14.21
C LEU A 172 12.97 -7.39 13.08
N ARG A 173 12.55 -8.66 13.09
CA ARG A 173 12.80 -9.61 12.01
C ARG A 173 11.79 -9.41 10.91
N VAL A 174 12.17 -9.68 9.67
CA VAL A 174 11.25 -9.64 8.54
C VAL A 174 10.11 -10.64 8.78
N CYS A 175 8.89 -10.14 8.67
CA CYS A 175 7.66 -10.87 8.84
C CYS A 175 7.53 -12.01 7.82
N ARG A 176 6.89 -13.11 8.22
CA ARG A 176 6.40 -14.13 7.28
C ARG A 176 4.90 -13.96 7.08
N CYS A 177 4.45 -14.06 5.84
CA CYS A 177 3.03 -14.04 5.46
C CYS A 177 2.67 -15.41 4.90
N LYS A 178 1.47 -15.92 5.20
CA LYS A 178 1.10 -17.31 4.87
C LYS A 178 1.00 -17.55 3.35
N ASP A 179 0.62 -16.51 2.62
CA ASP A 179 0.38 -16.52 1.18
C ASP A 179 1.37 -15.62 0.42
N ASP A 180 2.35 -15.03 1.12
CA ASP A 180 3.26 -14.01 0.58
C ASP A 180 2.58 -12.84 -0.16
N HIS A 181 1.27 -12.66 0.04
CA HIS A 181 0.48 -11.62 -0.59
C HIS A 181 0.17 -10.52 0.42
N VAL A 182 0.78 -9.37 0.19
CA VAL A 182 0.53 -8.16 0.95
C VAL A 182 0.09 -7.08 -0.02
N PHE A 183 -0.98 -6.39 0.34
CA PHE A 183 -1.48 -5.23 -0.37
C PHE A 183 -1.35 -3.99 0.52
N CYS A 184 -0.87 -2.89 -0.07
CA CYS A 184 -0.83 -1.59 0.60
C CYS A 184 -1.41 -0.52 -0.33
N LEU A 185 -2.15 0.43 0.26
CA LEU A 185 -2.50 1.69 -0.37
C LEU A 185 -1.70 2.81 0.29
N LEU A 186 -0.79 3.41 -0.46
CA LEU A 186 -0.01 4.56 -0.03
C LEU A 186 -0.60 5.85 -0.61
N HIS A 187 -0.52 6.92 0.16
CA HIS A 187 -0.85 8.27 -0.31
C HIS A 187 0.34 9.20 -0.13
N PHE A 188 0.70 9.87 -1.22
CA PHE A 188 1.74 10.88 -1.28
C PHE A 188 1.12 12.23 -1.56
N ARG A 189 1.51 13.24 -0.79
CA ARG A 189 1.07 14.63 -1.00
C ARG A 189 2.21 15.60 -0.83
N GLN A 190 2.17 16.70 -1.57
CA GLN A 190 3.08 17.81 -1.39
C GLN A 190 2.58 18.66 -0.22
N LYS A 191 3.50 19.00 0.69
CA LYS A 191 3.24 19.96 1.76
C LYS A 191 3.32 21.36 1.15
N LEU A 192 2.21 22.09 1.23
CA LEU A 192 2.12 23.50 0.85
C LEU A 192 2.96 24.38 1.80
#